data_AF-A4RSB8-F1
#
_entry.id   AF-A4RSB8-F1
#
_cell.length_a   1.000
_cell.length_b   1.000
_cell.length_c   1.000
_cell.angle_alpha   90.00
_cell.angle_beta   90.00
_cell.angle_gamma   90.00
#
_symmetry.space_group_name_H-M   'P 1'
#
loop_
_entity.id
_entity.type
_entity.pdbx_description
1 polymer ?
#
loop_
_entity_poly.entity_id
_entity_poly.type
_entity_poly.pdbx_seq_one_letter_code
_entity_poly.pdbx_strand_id
1 'polypeptide(L)'
;SASYAEAQKRGRGFYRAVCREVPWVLDNYALREVATETHVRRVLKDLMRAHAEKIDGASNDDAVRAGLLDRALMRGREELVALEAHHFQRHHMITQFV
;
A
#
# COMPACT_ATOMS: atom_id res chain seq x y z
N SER A 1 14.67 -1.72 -10.36
CA SER A 1 15.57 -1.08 -9.40
C SER A 1 16.95 -1.63 -9.63
N ALA A 2 18.01 -0.84 -9.43
CA ALA A 2 19.38 -1.34 -9.53
C ALA A 2 19.78 -2.17 -8.31
N SER A 3 19.11 -1.98 -7.16
CA SER A 3 19.28 -2.79 -5.95
C SER A 3 18.00 -2.87 -5.12
N TYR A 4 17.95 -3.82 -4.19
CA TYR A 4 16.83 -3.97 -3.27
C TYR A 4 16.70 -2.79 -2.32
N ALA A 5 17.81 -2.21 -1.87
CA ALA A 5 17.81 -1.01 -1.04
C ALA A 5 17.13 0.19 -1.74
N GLU A 6 17.33 0.33 -3.05
CA GLU A 6 16.67 1.34 -3.86
C GLU A 6 15.16 1.08 -3.97
N ALA A 7 14.76 -0.17 -4.20
CA ALA A 7 13.36 -0.59 -4.23
C ALA A 7 12.67 -0.31 -2.88
N GLN A 8 13.33 -0.60 -1.75
CA GLN A 8 12.83 -0.29 -0.41
C GLN A 8 12.67 1.22 -0.18
N LYS A 9 13.61 2.04 -0.70
CA LYS A 9 13.48 3.51 -0.65
C LYS A 9 12.23 3.99 -1.39
N ARG A 10 11.95 3.42 -2.57
CA ARG A 10 10.70 3.69 -3.31
C ARG A 10 9.47 3.22 -2.56
N GLY A 11 9.53 2.04 -1.93
CA GLY A 11 8.44 1.52 -1.12
C GLY A 11 8.07 2.44 0.05
N ARG A 12 9.08 2.96 0.76
CA ARG A 12 8.84 3.99 1.79
C ARG A 12 8.27 5.29 1.22
N GLY A 13 8.67 5.68 0.01
CA GLY A 13 8.10 6.81 -0.71
C GLY A 13 6.62 6.59 -1.04
N PHE A 14 6.28 5.41 -1.55
CA PHE A 14 4.92 5.00 -1.87
C PHE A 14 4.02 4.98 -0.62
N TYR A 15 4.48 4.38 0.49
CA TYR A 15 3.73 4.39 1.76
C TYR A 15 3.35 5.81 2.19
N ARG A 16 4.31 6.75 2.11
CA ARG A 16 4.04 8.16 2.46
C ARG A 16 3.04 8.81 1.52
N ALA A 17 3.03 8.46 0.24
CA ALA A 17 2.02 8.96 -0.70
C ALA A 17 0.63 8.44 -0.32
N VAL A 18 0.46 7.13 -0.15
CA VAL A 18 -0.83 6.53 0.24
C VAL A 18 -1.34 7.11 1.56
N CYS A 19 -0.47 7.30 2.55
CA CYS A 19 -0.83 7.89 3.85
C CYS A 19 -1.35 9.34 3.77
N ARG A 20 -0.97 10.09 2.73
CA ARG A 20 -1.50 11.44 2.47
C ARG A 20 -2.89 11.41 1.86
N GLU A 21 -3.23 10.35 1.14
CA GLU A 21 -4.56 10.16 0.55
C GLU A 21 -5.60 9.69 1.58
N VAL A 22 -5.18 9.04 2.67
CA VAL A 22 -6.08 8.49 3.70
C VAL A 22 -7.21 9.44 4.15
N PRO A 23 -6.96 10.73 4.47
CA PRO A 23 -8.04 11.64 4.84
C PRO A 23 -9.10 11.79 3.74
N TRP A 24 -8.66 11.99 2.49
CA TRP A 24 -9.55 12.10 1.33
C TRP A 24 -10.35 10.82 1.12
N VAL A 25 -9.73 9.65 1.27
CA VAL A 25 -10.40 8.35 1.17
C VAL A 25 -11.48 8.20 2.25
N LEU A 26 -11.17 8.54 3.50
CA LEU A 26 -12.15 8.42 4.59
C LEU A 26 -13.38 9.32 4.38
N ASP A 27 -13.17 10.51 3.83
CA ASP A 27 -14.24 11.45 3.50
C ASP A 27 -15.06 10.98 2.30
N ASN A 28 -14.41 10.65 1.18
CA ASN A 28 -15.09 10.28 -0.07
C ASN A 28 -15.84 8.96 0.01
N TYR A 29 -15.38 8.04 0.84
CA TYR A 29 -16.02 6.74 1.04
C TYR A 29 -16.92 6.70 2.28
N ALA A 30 -17.14 7.83 2.97
CA ALA A 30 -17.94 7.90 4.19
C ALA A 30 -17.54 6.83 5.23
N LEU A 31 -16.24 6.77 5.53
CA LEU A 31 -15.65 5.77 6.44
C LEU A 31 -15.36 6.31 7.83
N ARG A 32 -15.47 7.63 8.07
CA ARG A 32 -15.16 8.24 9.39
C ARG A 32 -16.03 7.72 10.53
N GLU A 33 -17.20 7.16 10.22
CA GLU A 33 -18.10 6.53 11.20
C GLU A 33 -17.61 5.16 11.70
N VAL A 34 -16.74 4.49 10.93
CA VAL A 34 -16.25 3.14 11.25
C VAL A 34 -14.73 3.05 11.40
N ALA A 35 -13.98 4.07 10.94
CA ALA A 35 -12.53 4.07 10.97
C ALA A 35 -11.94 5.46 11.21
N THR A 36 -10.74 5.48 11.78
CA THR A 36 -9.93 6.69 11.96
C THR A 36 -8.73 6.69 11.01
N GLU A 37 -8.18 7.87 10.71
CA GLU A 37 -6.95 7.97 9.90
C GLU A 37 -5.80 7.15 10.49
N THR A 38 -5.67 7.18 11.82
CA THR A 38 -4.64 6.41 12.54
C THR A 38 -4.83 4.91 12.35
N HIS A 39 -6.07 4.42 12.41
CA HIS A 39 -6.39 3.02 12.16
C HIS A 39 -6.00 2.61 10.73
N VAL A 40 -6.48 3.32 9.72
CA VAL A 40 -6.22 2.98 8.31
C VAL A 40 -4.71 3.06 8.00
N ARG A 41 -4.00 4.10 8.47
CA ARG A 41 -2.54 4.19 8.31
C ARG A 41 -1.80 3.02 8.97
N ARG A 42 -2.28 2.54 10.12
CA ARG A 42 -1.72 1.36 10.79
C ARG A 42 -1.95 0.09 9.99
N VAL A 43 -3.17 -0.14 9.49
CA VAL A 43 -3.48 -1.30 8.64
C VAL A 43 -2.61 -1.29 7.38
N LEU A 44 -2.47 -0.14 6.72
CA LEU A 44 -1.58 0.02 5.57
C LEU A 44 -0.12 -0.31 5.91
N LYS A 45 0.39 0.16 7.06
CA LYS A 45 1.74 -0.15 7.53
C LYS A 45 1.92 -1.65 7.73
N ASP A 46 0.97 -2.31 8.37
CA ASP A 46 1.03 -3.75 8.67
C ASP A 46 0.96 -4.57 7.38
N LEU A 47 0.10 -4.19 6.42
CA LEU A 47 0.02 -4.80 5.10
C LEU A 47 1.34 -4.66 4.33
N MET A 48 1.89 -3.44 4.25
CA MET A 48 3.16 -3.21 3.55
C MET A 48 4.32 -3.98 4.20
N ARG A 49 4.34 -4.08 5.53
CA ARG A 49 5.35 -4.86 6.25
C ARG A 49 5.23 -6.35 5.91
N ALA A 50 4.02 -6.92 5.96
CA ALA A 50 3.79 -8.32 5.64
C ALA A 50 4.18 -8.66 4.18
N HIS A 51 3.94 -7.75 3.24
CA HIS A 51 4.39 -7.92 1.85
C HIS A 51 5.92 -7.84 1.72
N ALA A 52 6.57 -6.93 2.44
CA ALA A 52 8.03 -6.84 2.44
C ALA A 52 8.66 -8.11 3.03
N GLU A 53 8.15 -8.62 4.15
CA GLU A 53 8.63 -9.87 4.78
C GLU A 53 8.50 -11.08 3.83
N LYS A 54 7.40 -11.18 3.07
CA LYS A 54 7.23 -12.22 2.04
C LYS A 54 8.28 -12.11 0.94
N ILE A 55 8.65 -10.91 0.53
CA ILE A 55 9.67 -10.68 -0.51
C ILE A 55 11.06 -10.98 0.05
N ASP A 56 11.35 -10.57 1.29
CA ASP A 56 12.60 -10.87 1.98
C ASP A 56 12.85 -12.38 2.08
N GLY A 57 11.81 -13.16 2.38
CA GLY A 57 11.87 -14.62 2.45
C GLY A 57 11.82 -15.36 1.11
N ALA A 58 11.51 -14.67 0.00
CA ALA A 58 11.32 -15.32 -1.30
C ALA A 58 12.63 -15.68 -2.02
N SER A 59 13.71 -14.92 -1.78
CA SER A 59 15.01 -15.15 -2.43
C SER A 59 16.15 -14.46 -1.67
N ASN A 60 17.35 -15.06 -1.75
CA ASN A 60 18.59 -14.43 -1.30
C ASN A 60 19.21 -13.51 -2.37
N ASP A 61 18.73 -13.57 -3.62
CA ASP A 61 19.20 -12.74 -4.73
C ASP A 61 18.59 -11.33 -4.63
N ASP A 62 19.47 -10.33 -4.55
CA ASP A 62 19.10 -8.93 -4.40
C ASP A 62 18.32 -8.38 -5.61
N ALA A 63 18.73 -8.75 -6.82
CA ALA A 63 18.08 -8.31 -8.05
C ALA A 63 16.67 -8.91 -8.17
N VAL A 64 16.51 -10.18 -7.77
CA VAL A 64 15.20 -10.83 -7.74
C VAL A 64 14.26 -10.14 -6.75
N ARG A 65 14.70 -9.91 -5.50
CA ARG A 65 13.88 -9.19 -4.50
C ARG A 65 13.53 -7.77 -4.94
N ALA A 66 14.49 -7.06 -5.54
CA ALA A 66 14.27 -5.73 -6.09
C ALA A 66 13.17 -5.74 -7.17
N GLY A 67 13.20 -6.72 -8.08
CA GLY A 67 12.18 -6.90 -9.11
C GLY A 67 10.80 -7.27 -8.54
N LEU A 68 10.74 -8.15 -7.55
CA LEU A 68 9.50 -8.51 -6.86
C LEU A 68 8.86 -7.30 -6.16
N LEU A 69 9.67 -6.51 -5.44
CA LEU A 69 9.19 -5.32 -4.77
C LEU A 69 8.73 -4.25 -5.76
N ASP A 70 9.47 -4.02 -6.86
CA ASP A 70 9.03 -3.09 -7.89
C ASP A 70 7.69 -3.49 -8.51
N ARG A 71 7.47 -4.78 -8.78
CA ARG A 71 6.18 -5.28 -9.30
C ARG A 71 5.06 -5.08 -8.29
N ALA A 72 5.30 -5.36 -7.01
CA ALA A 72 4.32 -5.12 -5.95
C ALA A 72 3.97 -3.63 -5.83
N LEU A 73 4.96 -2.73 -5.93
CA LEU A 73 4.73 -1.28 -5.91
C LEU A 73 3.99 -0.78 -7.16
N MET A 74 4.26 -1.37 -8.33
CA MET A 74 3.48 -1.08 -9.54
C MET A 74 2.01 -1.44 -9.33
N ARG A 75 1.74 -2.64 -8.80
CA ARG A 75 0.37 -3.08 -8.51
C ARG A 75 -0.32 -2.18 -7.49
N GLY A 76 0.36 -1.81 -6.41
CA GLY A 76 -0.18 -0.88 -5.41
C GLY A 76 -0.53 0.50 -6.00
N ARG A 77 0.22 0.98 -7.00
CA ARG A 77 -0.10 2.23 -7.71
C ARG A 77 -1.33 2.08 -8.59
N GLU A 78 -1.48 0.96 -9.30
CA GLU A 78 -2.70 0.68 -10.08
C GLU A 78 -3.93 0.68 -9.18
N GLU A 79 -3.84 0.06 -8.01
CA GLU A 79 -4.93 0.02 -7.03
C GLU A 79 -5.25 1.40 -6.47
N LEU A 80 -4.24 2.24 -6.21
CA LEU A 80 -4.46 3.63 -5.79
C LEU A 80 -5.19 4.43 -6.86
N VAL A 81 -4.80 4.30 -8.13
CA VAL A 81 -5.49 4.96 -9.26
C VAL A 81 -6.93 4.48 -9.39
N ALA A 82 -7.17 3.17 -9.25
CA ALA A 82 -8.53 2.62 -9.28
C ALA A 82 -9.40 3.13 -8.12
N LEU A 83 -8.79 3.33 -6.95
CA LEU A 83 -9.45 3.92 -5.79
C LEU A 83 -9.80 5.38 -6.02
N GLU A 84 -8.86 6.18 -6.52
CA GLU A 84 -9.10 7.59 -6.87
C GLU A 84 -10.17 7.73 -7.96
N ALA A 85 -10.27 6.77 -8.88
CA ALA A 85 -11.29 6.69 -9.91
C ALA A 85 -12.65 6.15 -9.43
N HIS A 86 -12.84 5.89 -8.13
CA HIS A 86 -14.05 5.32 -7.55
C HIS A 86 -14.48 3.97 -8.15
N HIS A 87 -13.52 3.15 -8.61
CA HIS A 87 -13.81 1.79 -9.07
C HIS A 87 -14.15 0.83 -7.92
N PHE A 88 -13.77 1.19 -6.68
CA PHE A 88 -14.20 0.49 -5.48
C PHE A 88 -15.47 1.13 -4.90
N GLN A 89 -16.30 0.32 -4.26
CA GLN A 89 -17.43 0.76 -3.44
C GLN A 89 -17.06 0.80 -1.95
N ARG A 90 -17.81 1.56 -1.14
CA ARG A 90 -17.62 1.68 0.32
C ARG A 90 -17.46 0.33 1.03
N HIS A 91 -18.27 -0.67 0.70
CA HIS A 91 -18.17 -1.97 1.36
C HIS A 91 -16.81 -2.65 1.14
N HIS A 92 -16.16 -2.43 -0.02
CA HIS A 92 -14.84 -3.01 -0.31
C HIS A 92 -13.78 -2.39 0.61
N MET A 93 -13.87 -1.06 0.83
CA MET A 93 -12.97 -0.35 1.72
C MET A 93 -13.12 -0.80 3.17
N ILE A 94 -14.35 -1.07 3.61
CA ILE A 94 -14.61 -1.61 4.94
C ILE A 94 -13.97 -2.99 5.06
N THR A 95 -14.30 -3.93 4.17
CA THR A 95 -13.76 -5.29 4.24
C THR A 95 -12.23 -5.36 4.25
N GLN A 96 -11.56 -4.39 3.59
CA GLN A 96 -10.10 -4.40 3.48
C GLN A 96 -9.37 -3.64 4.59
N PHE A 97 -9.94 -2.55 5.11
CA PHE A 97 -9.20 -1.59 5.95
C PHE A 97 -9.84 -1.30 7.31
N VAL A 98 -10.98 -1.90 7.62
CA VAL A 98 -11.77 -1.65 8.84
C VAL A 98 -12.16 -2.97 9.51
#